data_AF-A0A2D4MHW9-F1
#
_entry.id   AF-A0A2D4MHW9-F1
#
_cell.length_a   1.000
_cell.length_b   1.000
_cell.length_c   1.000
_cell.angle_alpha   90.00
_cell.angle_beta   90.00
_cell.angle_gamma   90.00
#
_symmetry.space_group_name_H-M   'P 1'
#
loop_
_entity.id
_entity.type
_entity.pdbx_description
1 polymer ?
#
loop_
_entity_poly.entity_id
_entity_poly.type
_entity_poly.pdbx_seq_one_letter_code
_entity_poly.pdbx_strand_id
1 'polypeptide(L)'
;MELVKHKLSLTEKVEVAQKIKWAKQNFFENAKFKKEKEKRQIQCLADEKGILQHQNDNKKKIIRNNYENLYDQEKISEDKIKQYLQEAKVPKVPKTVRTTLNERIAMFELRGN
;
A
#
# COMPACT_ATOMS: atom_id res chain seq x y z
N MET A 1 45.40 -7.70 51.37
CA MET A 1 45.03 -6.45 50.65
C MET A 1 44.76 -6.68 49.15
N GLU A 2 45.54 -7.54 48.48
CA GLU A 2 45.40 -7.83 47.03
C GLU A 2 44.09 -8.52 46.64
N LEU A 3 43.59 -9.46 47.45
CA LEU A 3 42.31 -10.15 47.21
C LEU A 3 41.10 -9.19 47.13
N VAL A 4 41.13 -8.11 47.92
CA VAL A 4 40.08 -7.08 47.92
C VAL A 4 40.14 -6.25 46.64
N LYS A 5 41.35 -5.88 46.20
CA LYS A 5 41.58 -5.17 44.92
C LYS A 5 41.12 -6.00 43.71
N HIS A 6 41.42 -7.31 43.70
CA HIS A 6 40.99 -8.21 42.63
C HIS A 6 39.46 -8.35 42.55
N LYS A 7 38.79 -8.48 43.71
CA LYS A 7 37.32 -8.51 43.78
C LYS A 7 36.69 -7.21 43.27
N LEU A 8 37.24 -6.06 43.64
CA LEU A 8 36.77 -4.76 43.15
C LEU A 8 36.87 -4.67 41.61
N SER A 9 38.03 -5.04 41.05
CA SER A 9 38.27 -5.10 39.61
C SER A 9 37.31 -6.05 38.88
N LEU A 10 36.94 -7.18 39.49
CA LEU A 10 35.95 -8.09 38.91
C LEU A 10 34.56 -7.46 38.87
N THR A 11 34.14 -6.79 39.94
CA THR A 11 32.85 -6.09 40.01
C THR A 11 32.76 -4.99 38.96
N GLU A 12 33.81 -4.20 38.78
CA GLU A 12 33.88 -3.17 37.73
C GLU A 12 33.75 -3.76 36.33
N LYS A 13 34.44 -4.88 36.05
CA LYS A 13 34.31 -5.59 34.78
C LYS A 13 32.89 -6.12 34.54
N VAL A 14 32.20 -6.59 35.60
CA VAL A 14 30.82 -7.05 35.53
C VAL A 14 29.87 -5.88 35.24
N GLU A 15 30.03 -4.74 35.91
CA GLU A 15 29.23 -3.53 35.64
C GLU A 15 29.43 -3.02 34.22
N VAL A 16 30.68 -3.00 33.73
CA VAL A 16 30.99 -2.60 32.36
C VAL A 16 30.34 -3.56 31.36
N ALA A 17 30.42 -4.88 31.61
CA ALA A 17 29.78 -5.88 30.76
C ALA A 17 28.25 -5.71 30.74
N GLN A 18 27.63 -5.39 31.87
CA GLN A 18 26.21 -5.08 31.95
C GLN A 18 25.87 -3.82 31.14
N LYS A 19 26.60 -2.71 31.33
CA LYS A 19 26.39 -1.47 30.55
C LYS A 19 26.51 -1.70 29.04
N ILE A 20 27.49 -2.49 28.61
CA ILE A 20 27.65 -2.88 27.20
C ILE A 20 26.45 -3.69 26.72
N LYS A 21 25.95 -4.65 27.53
CA LYS A 21 24.76 -5.44 27.19
C LYS A 21 23.52 -4.55 27.01
N TRP A 22 23.28 -3.62 27.93
CA TRP A 22 22.18 -2.65 27.84
C TRP A 22 22.31 -1.74 26.62
N ALA A 23 23.50 -1.20 26.36
CA ALA A 23 23.75 -0.36 25.19
C ALA A 23 23.50 -1.11 23.87
N LYS A 24 23.94 -2.38 23.78
CA LYS A 24 23.66 -3.23 22.62
C LYS A 24 22.16 -3.45 22.44
N GLN A 25 21.44 -3.80 23.51
CA GLN A 25 19.99 -3.99 23.45
C GLN A 25 19.26 -2.73 22.98
N ASN A 26 19.60 -1.57 23.54
CA ASN A 26 19.04 -0.29 23.13
C ASN A 26 19.33 0.05 21.65
N PHE A 27 20.54 -0.27 21.18
CA PHE A 27 20.91 -0.09 19.77
C PHE A 27 20.04 -0.96 18.84
N PHE A 28 19.84 -2.24 19.19
CA PHE A 28 19.01 -3.15 18.40
C PHE A 28 17.53 -2.75 18.41
N GLU A 29 16.98 -2.35 19.55
CA GLU A 29 15.60 -1.86 19.63
C GLU A 29 15.42 -0.60 18.79
N ASN A 30 16.34 0.37 18.89
CA ASN A 30 16.29 1.59 18.07
C ASN A 30 16.37 1.28 16.57
N ALA A 31 17.23 0.34 16.15
CA ALA A 31 17.31 -0.10 14.76
C ALA A 31 16.00 -0.77 14.29
N LYS A 32 15.34 -1.54 15.16
CA LYS A 32 14.03 -2.14 14.87
C LYS A 32 12.94 -1.08 14.71
N PHE A 33 12.88 -0.09 15.62
CA PHE A 33 11.94 1.03 15.54
C PHE A 33 12.15 1.87 14.26
N LYS A 34 13.40 2.13 13.86
CA LYS A 34 13.68 2.83 12.59
C LYS A 34 13.15 2.08 11.38
N LYS A 35 13.43 0.78 11.27
CA LYS A 35 12.93 -0.07 10.19
C LYS A 35 11.41 -0.13 10.15
N GLU A 36 10.76 -0.19 11.32
CA GLU A 36 9.30 -0.21 11.39
C GLU A 36 8.69 1.14 10.99
N LYS A 37 9.31 2.25 11.40
CA LYS A 37 8.92 3.60 10.99
C LYS A 37 9.03 3.79 9.48
N GLU A 38 10.13 3.34 8.89
CA GLU A 38 10.34 3.34 7.44
C GLU A 38 9.29 2.49 6.72
N LYS A 39 8.99 1.29 7.22
CA LYS A 39 7.94 0.42 6.67
C LYS A 39 6.56 1.08 6.71
N ARG A 40 6.22 1.79 7.79
CA ARG A 40 4.96 2.55 7.91
C ARG A 40 4.93 3.74 6.93
N GLN A 41 6.05 4.44 6.75
CA GLN A 41 6.16 5.51 5.74
C GLN A 41 5.97 4.99 4.32
N ILE A 42 6.59 3.86 3.95
CA ILE A 42 6.40 3.21 2.64
C ILE A 42 4.94 2.84 2.38
N GLN A 43 4.18 2.53 3.44
CA GLN A 43 2.75 2.22 3.30
C GLN A 43 1.87 3.45 3.09
N CYS A 44 2.38 4.69 3.20
CA CYS A 44 1.57 5.90 3.07
C CYS A 44 1.60 6.45 1.65
N LEU A 45 0.52 7.14 1.25
CA LEU A 45 0.49 7.93 0.01
C LEU A 45 0.30 9.40 0.34
N ALA A 46 1.07 10.26 -0.31
CA ALA A 46 0.87 11.70 -0.20
C ALA A 46 -0.36 12.11 -1.02
N ASP A 47 -1.22 12.94 -0.43
CA ASP A 47 -2.30 13.59 -1.18
C ASP A 47 -1.79 14.77 -2.03
N GLU A 48 -2.71 15.43 -2.75
CA GLU A 48 -2.42 16.59 -3.61
C GLU A 48 -1.77 17.76 -2.87
N LYS A 49 -1.89 17.82 -1.54
CA LYS A 49 -1.26 18.85 -0.68
C LYS A 49 0.05 18.36 -0.05
N GLY A 50 0.52 17.16 -0.40
CA GLY A 50 1.72 16.54 0.14
C GLY A 50 1.55 15.91 1.52
N ILE A 51 0.32 15.78 2.04
CA ILE A 51 0.07 15.22 3.37
C ILE A 51 0.00 13.69 3.27
N LEU A 52 0.74 12.99 4.13
CA LEU A 52 0.82 11.53 4.12
C LEU A 52 -0.46 10.89 4.69
N GLN A 53 -1.21 10.22 3.82
CA GLN A 53 -2.41 9.47 4.18
C GLN A 53 -2.07 8.02 4.52
N HIS A 54 -2.51 7.60 5.70
CA HIS A 54 -2.22 6.27 6.28
C HIS A 54 -3.42 5.32 6.15
N GLN A 55 -4.64 5.85 6.07
CA GLN A 55 -5.87 5.07 5.91
C GLN A 55 -6.03 4.54 4.48
N ASN A 56 -6.53 3.32 4.35
CA ASN A 56 -6.66 2.63 3.06
C ASN A 56 -7.66 3.36 2.13
N ASP A 57 -8.78 3.84 2.66
CA ASP A 57 -9.78 4.55 1.85
C ASP A 57 -9.24 5.87 1.28
N ASN A 58 -8.44 6.60 2.06
CA ASN A 58 -7.80 7.82 1.58
C ASN A 58 -6.75 7.52 0.50
N LYS A 59 -5.99 6.42 0.65
CA LYS A 59 -5.04 5.96 -0.39
C LYS A 59 -5.75 5.58 -1.68
N LYS A 60 -6.88 4.87 -1.60
CA LYS A 60 -7.69 4.53 -2.77
C LYS A 60 -8.19 5.77 -3.51
N LYS A 61 -8.62 6.80 -2.77
CA LYS A 61 -9.01 8.09 -3.36
C LYS A 61 -7.85 8.77 -4.07
N ILE A 62 -6.67 8.83 -3.45
CA ILE A 62 -5.46 9.40 -4.08
C ILE A 62 -5.11 8.65 -5.36
N ILE A 63 -5.06 7.31 -5.31
CA ILE A 63 -4.76 6.48 -6.47
C ILE A 63 -5.79 6.72 -7.58
N ARG A 64 -7.07 6.75 -7.22
CA ARG A 64 -8.16 6.99 -8.17
C ARG A 64 -8.04 8.35 -8.85
N ASN A 65 -7.88 9.44 -8.09
CA ASN A 65 -7.69 10.79 -8.65
C ASN A 65 -6.47 10.82 -9.58
N ASN A 66 -5.35 10.21 -9.18
CA ASN A 66 -4.14 10.17 -10.00
C ASN A 66 -4.39 9.48 -11.35
N TYR A 67 -5.09 8.34 -11.37
CA TYR A 67 -5.42 7.68 -12.62
C TYR A 67 -6.50 8.41 -13.42
N GLU A 68 -7.51 8.99 -12.77
CA GLU A 68 -8.51 9.83 -13.46
C GLU A 68 -7.87 11.03 -14.15
N ASN A 69 -6.81 11.62 -13.57
CA ASN A 69 -6.06 12.70 -14.20
C ASN A 69 -5.08 12.22 -15.29
N LEU A 70 -4.49 11.02 -15.15
CA LEU A 70 -3.61 10.44 -16.16
C LEU A 70 -4.38 9.97 -17.40
N TYR A 71 -5.59 9.44 -17.16
CA TYR A 71 -6.58 9.19 -18.18
C TYR A 71 -7.47 10.43 -18.30
N ASP A 72 -6.87 11.56 -18.71
CA ASP A 72 -7.65 12.60 -19.34
C ASP A 72 -8.59 11.92 -20.34
N GLN A 73 -9.87 12.26 -20.26
CA GLN A 73 -10.91 11.73 -21.14
C GLN A 73 -10.57 12.14 -22.57
N GLU A 74 -9.66 11.41 -23.22
CA GLU A 74 -9.61 11.38 -24.65
C GLU A 74 -11.04 10.98 -25.02
N LYS A 75 -11.80 11.91 -25.60
CA LYS A 75 -13.12 11.61 -26.15
C LYS A 75 -12.87 10.72 -27.35
N ILE A 76 -12.58 9.45 -27.08
CA ILE A 76 -12.43 8.42 -28.08
C ILE A 76 -13.82 8.31 -28.70
N SER A 77 -13.92 8.65 -29.98
CA SER A 77 -15.17 8.50 -30.70
C SER A 77 -15.59 7.03 -30.65
N GLU A 78 -16.89 6.78 -30.56
CA GLU A 78 -17.40 5.41 -30.62
C GLU A 78 -16.90 4.66 -31.86
N ASP A 79 -16.62 5.38 -32.94
CA ASP A 79 -16.09 4.81 -34.18
C ASP A 79 -14.67 4.30 -34.02
N LYS A 80 -13.79 5.02 -33.32
CA LYS A 80 -12.45 4.52 -32.95
C LYS A 80 -12.54 3.29 -32.06
N ILE A 81 -13.49 3.26 -31.12
CA ILE A 81 -13.70 2.10 -30.24
C ILE A 81 -14.19 0.89 -31.06
N LYS A 82 -15.16 1.09 -31.97
CA LYS A 82 -15.68 0.05 -32.86
C LYS A 82 -14.58 -0.49 -33.78
N GLN A 83 -13.76 0.39 -34.33
CA GLN A 83 -12.63 0.01 -35.18
C GLN A 83 -11.59 -0.81 -34.38
N TYR A 84 -11.18 -0.34 -33.20
CA TYR A 84 -10.26 -1.06 -32.34
C TYR A 84 -10.79 -2.44 -31.93
N LEU A 85 -12.07 -2.55 -31.58
CA LEU A 85 -12.71 -3.82 -31.23
C LEU A 85 -12.84 -4.78 -32.43
N GLN A 86 -12.89 -4.25 -33.66
CA GLN A 86 -12.84 -5.06 -34.87
C GLN A 86 -11.41 -5.55 -35.16
N GLU A 87 -10.40 -4.69 -34.99
CA GLU A 87 -8.98 -5.01 -35.21
C GLU A 87 -8.42 -5.96 -34.15
N ALA A 88 -8.79 -5.76 -32.87
CA ALA A 88 -8.23 -6.48 -31.73
C ALA A 88 -8.70 -7.95 -31.60
N LYS A 89 -9.45 -8.50 -32.57
CA LYS A 89 -10.00 -9.88 -32.58
C LYS A 89 -10.59 -10.31 -31.23
N VAL A 90 -11.20 -9.37 -30.51
CA VAL A 90 -11.74 -9.61 -29.17
C VAL A 90 -12.91 -10.60 -29.28
N PRO A 91 -13.06 -11.58 -28.37
CA PRO A 91 -14.20 -12.49 -28.40
C PRO A 91 -15.52 -11.72 -28.38
N LYS A 92 -16.25 -11.74 -29.49
CA LYS A 92 -17.56 -11.10 -29.58
C LYS A 92 -18.57 -11.96 -28.83
N VAL A 93 -19.24 -11.36 -27.86
CA VAL A 93 -20.39 -11.99 -27.20
C VAL A 93 -21.45 -12.29 -28.26
N PRO A 94 -21.93 -13.54 -28.38
CA PRO A 94 -22.98 -13.88 -29.33
C PRO A 94 -24.22 -13.03 -29.11
N LYS A 95 -24.88 -12.61 -30.20
CA LYS A 95 -26.07 -11.75 -30.14
C LYS A 95 -27.14 -12.31 -29.20
N THR A 96 -27.33 -13.63 -29.20
CA THR A 96 -28.26 -14.34 -28.32
C THR A 96 -27.99 -14.10 -26.84
N VAL A 97 -26.73 -14.26 -26.41
CA VAL A 97 -26.31 -14.03 -25.02
C VAL A 97 -26.48 -12.56 -24.64
N ARG A 98 -26.19 -11.64 -25.55
CA ARG A 98 -26.36 -10.20 -25.33
C ARG A 98 -27.83 -9.82 -25.13
N THR A 99 -28.73 -10.36 -25.95
CA THR A 99 -30.18 -10.11 -25.84
C THR A 99 -30.71 -10.62 -24.50
N THR A 100 -30.37 -11.86 -24.11
CA THR A 100 -30.79 -12.43 -22.83
C THR A 100 -30.25 -11.65 -21.63
N LEU A 101 -29.01 -11.13 -21.72
CA LEU A 101 -28.44 -10.31 -20.65
C LEU A 101 -29.18 -8.98 -20.50
N ASN A 102 -29.47 -8.31 -21.62
CA ASN A 102 -30.19 -7.04 -21.63
C ASN A 102 -31.63 -7.19 -21.10
N GLU A 103 -32.32 -8.26 -21.48
CA GLU A 103 -33.66 -8.58 -20.96
C GLU A 103 -33.64 -8.81 -19.44
N ARG A 104 -32.61 -9.51 -18.92
CA ARG A 104 -32.44 -9.72 -17.48
C ARG A 104 -32.14 -8.42 -16.73
N ILE A 105 -31.30 -7.55 -17.29
CA ILE A 105 -30.99 -6.24 -16.71
C ILE A 105 -32.25 -5.38 -16.66
N ALA A 106 -32.99 -5.27 -17.76
CA ALA A 106 -34.25 -4.53 -17.82
C ALA A 106 -35.29 -5.08 -16.82
N MET A 107 -35.40 -6.41 -16.69
CA MET A 107 -36.28 -7.04 -15.70
C MET A 107 -35.84 -6.77 -14.26
N PHE A 108 -34.55 -6.61 -14.00
CA PHE A 108 -34.01 -6.29 -12.68
C PHE A 108 -34.27 -4.82 -12.33
N GLU A 109 -34.09 -3.90 -13.29
CA GLU A 109 -34.40 -2.47 -13.16
C GLU A 109 -35.90 -2.23 -12.94
N LEU A 110 -36.77 -2.98 -13.63
CA LEU A 110 -38.23 -2.91 -13.45
C LEU A 110 -38.72 -3.54 -12.13
N ARG A 111 -37.92 -4.41 -11.50
CA ARG A 111 -38.22 -5.04 -10.21
C ARG A 111 -37.71 -4.24 -9.01
N GLY A 112 -36.97 -3.16 -9.24
CA GLY A 112 -36.31 -2.36 -8.21
C GLY A 112 -36.63 -0.88 -8.30
N ASN A 113 -37.87 -0.52 -7.94
CA ASN A 113 -38.21 0.68 -7.16
C ASN A 113 -39.28 0.27 -6.14
#